data_AF-A0A958Y0Q8-F1
#
_entry.id   AF-A0A958Y0Q8-F1
#
_cell.length_a   1.000
_cell.length_b   1.000
_cell.length_c   1.000
_cell.angle_alpha   90.00
_cell.angle_beta   90.00
_cell.angle_gamma   90.00
#
_symmetry.space_group_name_H-M   'P 1'
#
loop_
_entity.id
_entity.type
_entity.pdbx_description
1 polymer ?
#
loop_
_entity_poly.entity_id
_entity_poly.type
_entity_poly.pdbx_seq_one_letter_code
_entity_poly.pdbx_strand_id
1 'polypeptide(L)'
;MKRNAILFCLLLIAAGPLLAQSDNDVASCLRACLQAPELETAFTQEWGTLRPLYLRKRGVPGSSNRPTDEQVNRLTAEDFQGLPWMVVPVTQEEIYQLPRDEVEFAIFEAGIGFREGHATVNLFINLPRYPRKWMTASFLLEKEGEKWAVQEKTIEFRP
;
A
#
# COMPACT_ATOMS: atom_id res chain seq x y z
N MET A 1 19.15 -27.17 -16.27
CA MET A 1 18.19 -26.85 -15.19
C MET A 1 18.17 -25.35 -14.95
N LYS A 2 16.97 -24.76 -14.93
CA LYS A 2 16.61 -23.41 -14.44
C LYS A 2 17.28 -22.19 -15.13
N ARG A 3 16.82 -21.89 -16.34
CA ARG A 3 16.75 -20.52 -16.88
C ARG A 3 15.43 -20.45 -17.62
N ASN A 4 14.40 -19.83 -17.01
CA ASN A 4 13.16 -19.34 -17.62
C ASN A 4 12.11 -19.08 -16.51
N ALA A 5 12.34 -18.11 -15.64
CA ALA A 5 11.36 -17.71 -14.62
C ALA A 5 11.28 -16.18 -14.39
N ILE A 6 11.78 -15.37 -15.33
CA ILE A 6 11.78 -13.88 -15.18
C ILE A 6 10.94 -13.19 -16.28
N LEU A 7 10.23 -13.93 -17.14
CA LEU A 7 9.54 -13.34 -18.29
C LEU A 7 8.07 -13.75 -18.44
N PHE A 8 7.34 -13.89 -17.33
CA PHE A 8 5.89 -14.11 -17.37
C PHE A 8 5.04 -12.99 -16.73
N CYS A 9 5.64 -12.01 -16.05
CA CYS A 9 4.90 -10.89 -15.45
C CYS A 9 4.57 -9.75 -16.44
N LEU A 10 5.06 -9.79 -17.69
CA LEU A 10 4.94 -8.67 -18.64
C LEU A 10 3.88 -8.83 -19.74
N LEU A 11 3.12 -9.94 -19.75
CA LEU A 11 2.16 -10.25 -20.83
C LEU A 11 0.70 -10.34 -20.41
N LEU A 12 0.32 -9.76 -19.26
CA LEU A 12 -1.08 -9.41 -19.00
C LEU A 12 -1.44 -8.14 -19.78
N ILE A 13 -1.35 -8.17 -21.11
CA ILE A 13 -1.93 -7.15 -22.00
C ILE A 13 -2.98 -7.86 -22.85
N ALA A 14 -4.16 -8.05 -22.27
CA ALA A 14 -5.36 -8.42 -23.00
C ALA A 14 -6.55 -7.86 -22.24
N ALA A 15 -7.42 -7.15 -22.94
CA ALA A 15 -8.51 -6.35 -22.39
C ALA A 15 -9.55 -7.22 -21.65
N GLY A 16 -9.54 -7.15 -20.33
CA GLY A 16 -10.60 -7.66 -19.47
C GLY A 16 -11.53 -6.52 -19.03
N PRO A 17 -12.83 -6.76 -18.76
CA PRO A 17 -13.73 -5.75 -18.22
C PRO A 17 -13.16 -5.06 -16.96
N LEU A 18 -13.13 -3.72 -17.04
CA LEU A 18 -12.85 -2.83 -15.93
C LEU A 18 -13.99 -2.94 -14.92
N LEU A 19 -13.80 -3.68 -13.82
CA LEU A 19 -14.74 -3.64 -12.71
C LEU A 19 -14.63 -2.28 -12.01
N ALA A 20 -15.75 -1.58 -11.88
CA ALA A 20 -15.85 -0.43 -10.99
C ALA A 20 -15.59 -0.91 -9.56
N GLN A 21 -14.58 -0.35 -8.91
CA GLN A 21 -14.12 -0.84 -7.61
C GLN A 21 -14.90 -0.18 -6.48
N SER A 22 -15.34 -0.99 -5.52
CA SER A 22 -16.00 -0.47 -4.33
C SER A 22 -14.99 0.13 -3.36
N ASP A 23 -15.42 1.08 -2.53
CA ASP A 23 -14.57 1.66 -1.49
C ASP A 23 -14.05 0.56 -0.52
N ASN A 24 -14.86 -0.50 -0.31
CA ASN A 24 -14.49 -1.67 0.47
C ASN A 24 -13.35 -2.49 -0.18
N ASP A 25 -13.34 -2.65 -1.51
CA ASP A 25 -12.25 -3.34 -2.19
C ASP A 25 -10.91 -2.61 -1.99
N VAL A 26 -10.93 -1.28 -2.00
CA VAL A 26 -9.75 -0.43 -1.76
C VAL A 26 -9.22 -0.61 -0.34
N ALA A 27 -10.10 -0.48 0.66
CA ALA A 27 -9.76 -0.65 2.07
C ALA A 27 -9.22 -2.06 2.36
N SER A 28 -9.92 -3.08 1.87
CA SER A 28 -9.58 -4.49 2.07
C SER A 28 -8.24 -4.86 1.43
N CYS A 29 -7.95 -4.40 0.21
CA CYS A 29 -6.64 -4.60 -0.43
C CYS A 29 -5.49 -3.99 0.38
N LEU A 30 -5.64 -2.72 0.78
CA LEU A 30 -4.62 -2.03 1.57
C LEU A 30 -4.40 -2.71 2.91
N ARG A 31 -5.48 -3.08 3.59
CA ARG A 31 -5.42 -3.80 4.86
C ARG A 31 -4.68 -5.14 4.71
N ALA A 32 -4.99 -5.93 3.69
CA ALA A 32 -4.31 -7.21 3.44
C ALA A 32 -2.80 -7.02 3.24
N CYS A 33 -2.39 -5.97 2.51
CA CYS A 33 -0.96 -5.65 2.34
C CYS A 33 -0.31 -5.24 3.67
N LEU A 34 -0.97 -4.38 4.44
CA LEU A 34 -0.47 -3.89 5.72
C LEU A 34 -0.47 -4.97 6.81
N GLN A 35 -1.18 -6.09 6.63
CA GLN A 35 -1.11 -7.25 7.51
C GLN A 35 0.07 -8.18 7.20
N ALA A 36 0.87 -7.91 6.16
CA ALA A 36 2.03 -8.71 5.84
C ALA A 36 3.07 -8.63 6.99
N PRO A 37 3.40 -9.74 7.67
CA PRO A 37 4.28 -9.74 8.84
C PRO A 37 5.70 -9.26 8.54
N GLU A 38 6.11 -9.32 7.27
CA GLU A 38 7.40 -8.79 6.83
C GLU A 38 7.46 -7.28 6.91
N LEU A 39 6.33 -6.56 6.74
CA LEU A 39 6.29 -5.12 7.00
C LEU A 39 6.50 -4.82 8.49
N GLU A 40 5.96 -5.66 9.37
CA GLU A 40 6.15 -5.49 10.81
C GLU A 40 7.59 -5.75 11.24
N THR A 41 8.17 -6.80 10.69
CA THR A 41 9.59 -7.12 10.88
C THR A 41 10.45 -5.98 10.37
N ALA A 42 10.17 -5.49 9.16
CA ALA A 42 10.83 -4.35 8.53
C ALA A 42 10.79 -3.10 9.41
N PHE A 43 9.61 -2.71 9.87
CA PHE A 43 9.43 -1.56 10.75
C PHE A 43 10.12 -1.74 12.10
N THR A 44 10.03 -2.91 12.71
CA THR A 44 10.64 -3.17 14.01
C THR A 44 12.16 -3.15 13.92
N GLN A 45 12.74 -3.81 12.91
CA GLN A 45 14.19 -3.91 12.74
C GLN A 45 14.83 -2.58 12.36
N GLU A 46 14.20 -1.82 11.47
CA GLU A 46 14.78 -0.56 10.99
C GLU A 46 14.38 0.64 11.86
N TRP A 47 13.18 0.63 12.46
CA TRP A 47 12.56 1.83 13.07
C TRP A 47 12.18 1.67 14.56
N GLY A 48 12.32 0.47 15.17
CA GLY A 48 11.99 0.25 16.58
C GLY A 48 10.47 0.29 16.89
N THR A 49 10.08 0.69 18.11
CA THR A 49 8.67 0.82 18.52
C THR A 49 8.03 2.10 17.98
N LEU A 50 7.51 2.04 16.76
CA LEU A 50 6.82 3.16 16.12
C LEU A 50 5.48 3.50 16.78
N ARG A 51 5.14 4.79 16.77
CA ARG A 51 3.79 5.35 16.94
C ARG A 51 3.44 6.18 15.69
N PRO A 52 2.15 6.48 15.46
CA PRO A 52 1.35 6.08 14.27
C PRO A 52 2.01 6.17 12.88
N LEU A 53 1.54 5.30 11.97
CA LEU A 53 1.82 5.35 10.52
C LEU A 53 0.80 6.26 9.83
N TYR A 54 1.25 7.35 9.20
CA TYR A 54 0.36 8.23 8.44
C TYR A 54 0.30 7.77 6.98
N LEU A 55 -0.86 7.31 6.56
CA LEU A 55 -1.10 6.89 5.19
C LEU A 55 -1.40 8.12 4.33
N ARG A 56 -0.45 8.55 3.52
CA ARG A 56 -0.68 9.59 2.52
C ARG A 56 -1.52 9.02 1.40
N LYS A 57 -2.66 9.65 1.21
CA LYS A 57 -3.56 9.34 0.11
C LYS A 57 -2.96 9.89 -1.18
N ARG A 58 -2.69 9.01 -2.15
CA ARG A 58 -2.42 9.41 -3.53
C ARG A 58 -3.24 8.50 -4.43
N GLY A 59 -4.41 8.96 -4.86
CA GLY A 59 -4.97 8.44 -6.08
C GLY A 59 -4.05 8.85 -7.23
N VAL A 60 -3.95 8.01 -8.25
CA VAL A 60 -3.19 8.35 -9.44
C VAL A 60 -4.19 8.72 -10.52
N PRO A 61 -4.24 9.99 -10.96
CA PRO A 61 -5.20 10.43 -11.95
C PRO A 61 -5.04 9.68 -13.28
N GLY A 62 -6.16 9.47 -13.97
CA GLY A 62 -6.15 9.14 -15.40
C GLY A 62 -6.08 7.66 -15.78
N SER A 63 -6.32 6.73 -14.85
CA SER A 63 -6.39 5.31 -15.17
C SER A 63 -7.68 4.69 -14.61
N SER A 64 -8.49 4.09 -15.49
CA SER A 64 -9.80 3.54 -15.16
C SER A 64 -9.76 2.30 -14.25
N ASN A 65 -8.58 1.71 -14.05
CA ASN A 65 -8.38 0.53 -13.23
C ASN A 65 -7.76 0.84 -11.86
N ARG A 66 -7.70 2.12 -11.48
CA ARG A 66 -7.15 2.59 -10.21
C ARG A 66 -8.24 3.29 -9.40
N PRO A 67 -8.19 3.22 -8.05
CA PRO A 67 -9.06 4.02 -7.21
C PRO A 67 -8.93 5.51 -7.52
N THR A 68 -10.04 6.23 -7.48
CA THR A 68 -10.00 7.69 -7.59
C THR A 68 -9.44 8.30 -6.31
N ASP A 69 -8.94 9.54 -6.39
CA ASP A 69 -8.54 10.31 -5.20
C ASP A 69 -9.67 10.36 -4.17
N GLU A 70 -10.92 10.53 -4.63
CA GLU A 70 -12.09 10.57 -3.75
C GLU A 70 -12.29 9.26 -2.98
N GLN A 71 -12.15 8.10 -3.64
CA GLN A 71 -12.29 6.80 -2.99
C GLN A 71 -11.20 6.58 -1.93
N VAL A 72 -9.96 6.94 -2.24
CA VAL A 72 -8.85 6.88 -1.27
C VAL A 72 -9.09 7.88 -0.13
N ASN A 73 -9.65 9.06 -0.43
CA ASN A 73 -10.01 10.10 0.54
C ASN A 73 -11.11 9.71 1.52
N ARG A 74 -11.99 8.78 1.16
CA ARG A 74 -13.01 8.24 2.07
C ARG A 74 -12.48 7.24 3.09
N LEU A 75 -11.26 6.71 2.92
CA LEU A 75 -10.65 5.82 3.90
C LEU A 75 -10.45 6.52 5.24
N THR A 76 -10.73 5.78 6.31
CA THR A 76 -10.70 6.19 7.72
C THR A 76 -9.76 5.29 8.53
N ALA A 77 -9.49 5.65 9.79
CA ALA A 77 -8.73 4.79 10.69
C ALA A 77 -9.47 3.48 11.03
N GLU A 78 -10.81 3.45 10.92
CA GLU A 78 -11.62 2.27 11.23
C GLU A 78 -11.36 1.12 10.24
N ASP A 79 -11.10 1.45 8.97
CA ASP A 79 -10.77 0.49 7.91
C ASP A 79 -9.52 -0.35 8.25
N PHE A 80 -8.65 0.18 9.11
CA PHE A 80 -7.36 -0.39 9.49
C PHE A 80 -7.31 -0.93 10.92
N GLN A 81 -8.45 -1.04 11.61
CA GLN A 81 -8.49 -1.59 12.98
C GLN A 81 -7.91 -3.02 13.04
N GLY A 82 -7.10 -3.29 14.06
CA GLY A 82 -6.49 -4.61 14.29
C GLY A 82 -5.15 -4.82 13.58
N LEU A 83 -4.59 -3.78 12.95
CA LEU A 83 -3.17 -3.76 12.59
C LEU A 83 -2.31 -3.54 13.84
N PRO A 84 -1.05 -4.03 13.85
CA PRO A 84 -0.11 -3.81 14.96
C PRO A 84 0.32 -2.34 15.14
N TRP A 85 -0.06 -1.48 14.19
CA TRP A 85 0.17 -0.04 14.20
C TRP A 85 -1.11 0.74 13.92
N MET A 86 -1.16 1.97 14.44
CA MET A 86 -2.21 2.92 14.10
C MET A 86 -1.96 3.47 12.69
N VAL A 87 -2.89 3.20 11.76
CA VAL A 87 -2.90 3.80 10.42
C VAL A 87 -3.86 4.99 10.43
N VAL A 88 -3.32 6.18 10.17
CA VAL A 88 -4.11 7.40 10.07
C VAL A 88 -4.06 7.89 8.63
N PRO A 89 -5.14 7.75 7.86
CA PRO A 89 -5.18 8.28 6.50
C PRO A 89 -5.17 9.80 6.53
N VAL A 90 -4.25 10.44 5.78
CA VAL A 90 -4.05 11.90 5.73
C VAL A 90 -3.94 12.41 4.29
N THR A 91 -4.40 13.65 4.10
CA THR A 91 -4.22 14.46 2.89
C THR A 91 -2.80 15.03 2.81
N GLN A 92 -2.43 15.59 1.64
CA GLN A 92 -1.13 16.24 1.48
C GLN A 92 -0.99 17.46 2.38
N GLU A 93 -2.06 18.24 2.53
CA GLU A 93 -2.11 19.44 3.34
C GLU A 93 -1.93 19.11 4.83
N GLU A 94 -2.57 18.05 5.31
CA GLU A 94 -2.46 17.57 6.69
C GLU A 94 -1.03 17.12 7.03
N ILE A 95 -0.31 16.50 6.10
CA ILE A 95 1.10 16.11 6.29
C ILE A 95 1.97 17.32 6.58
N TYR A 96 1.71 18.47 5.96
CA TYR A 96 2.51 19.68 6.20
C TYR A 96 2.27 20.30 7.58
N GLN A 97 1.13 20.00 8.21
CA GLN A 97 0.78 20.48 9.55
C GLN A 97 1.28 19.53 10.66
N LEU A 98 1.80 18.34 10.31
CA LEU A 98 2.34 17.41 11.29
C LEU A 98 3.61 18.00 11.94
N PRO A 99 3.75 17.92 13.28
CA PRO A 99 4.94 18.40 13.97
C PRO A 99 6.17 17.64 13.45
N ARG A 100 7.13 18.37 12.87
CA ARG A 100 8.32 17.78 12.23
C ARG A 100 9.37 17.33 13.23
N ASP A 101 9.31 17.87 14.44
CA ASP A 101 10.41 17.82 15.39
C ASP A 101 10.28 16.65 16.40
N GLU A 102 9.14 15.94 16.40
CA GLU A 102 8.83 14.91 17.41
C GLU A 102 8.27 13.58 16.90
N VAL A 103 8.06 13.39 15.59
CA VAL A 103 7.21 12.29 15.14
C VAL A 103 7.98 11.24 14.33
N GLU A 104 8.05 10.02 14.90
CA GLU A 104 8.50 8.79 14.26
C GLU A 104 7.41 8.22 13.34
N PHE A 105 6.98 8.98 12.34
CA PHE A 105 5.98 8.49 11.40
C PHE A 105 6.59 8.05 10.07
N ALA A 106 5.93 7.11 9.42
CA ALA A 106 6.18 6.83 8.02
C ALA A 106 5.06 7.42 7.16
N ILE A 107 5.44 8.01 6.03
CA ILE A 107 4.49 8.45 5.01
C ILE A 107 4.37 7.34 3.99
N PHE A 108 3.16 6.79 3.84
CA PHE A 108 2.85 5.76 2.85
C PHE A 108 2.21 6.39 1.63
N GLU A 109 2.75 6.18 0.43
CA GLU A 109 2.00 6.40 -0.80
C GLU A 109 1.61 5.04 -1.37
N ALA A 110 0.32 4.81 -1.59
CA ALA A 110 -0.18 3.55 -2.13
C ALA A 110 -0.65 3.73 -3.58
N GLY A 111 0.01 3.04 -4.51
CA GLY A 111 -0.47 2.86 -5.88
C GLY A 111 -1.25 1.56 -5.99
N ILE A 112 -2.56 1.65 -6.24
CA ILE A 112 -3.43 0.48 -6.35
C ILE A 112 -3.93 0.36 -7.79
N GLY A 113 -3.85 -0.83 -8.35
CA GLY A 113 -4.43 -1.18 -9.64
C GLY A 113 -5.22 -2.46 -9.54
N PHE A 114 -6.41 -2.51 -10.11
CA PHE A 114 -7.27 -3.67 -10.11
C PHE A 114 -7.43 -4.24 -11.51
N ARG A 115 -7.61 -5.56 -11.59
CA ARG A 115 -7.92 -6.25 -12.82
C ARG A 115 -8.49 -7.63 -12.53
N GLU A 116 -9.72 -7.90 -12.96
CA GLU A 116 -10.32 -9.24 -13.01
C GLU A 116 -9.90 -10.19 -11.86
N GLY A 117 -10.41 -9.92 -10.65
CA GLY A 117 -10.11 -10.75 -9.48
C GLY A 117 -8.69 -10.58 -8.93
N HIS A 118 -7.87 -9.70 -9.49
CA HIS A 118 -6.53 -9.39 -9.01
C HIS A 118 -6.39 -7.91 -8.65
N ALA A 119 -5.50 -7.63 -7.72
CA ALA A 119 -5.07 -6.28 -7.39
C ALA A 119 -3.54 -6.23 -7.26
N THR A 120 -2.94 -5.13 -7.73
CA THR A 120 -1.55 -4.80 -7.47
C THR A 120 -1.50 -3.60 -6.54
N VAL A 121 -0.78 -3.71 -5.44
CA VAL A 121 -0.58 -2.60 -4.49
C VAL A 121 0.92 -2.32 -4.38
N ASN A 122 1.31 -1.07 -4.59
CA ASN A 122 2.67 -0.60 -4.38
C ASN A 122 2.68 0.42 -3.26
N LEU A 123 3.45 0.16 -2.21
CA LEU A 123 3.66 1.06 -1.08
C LEU A 123 5.04 1.70 -1.20
N PHE A 124 5.09 3.02 -1.19
CA PHE A 124 6.32 3.80 -1.03
C PHE A 124 6.32 4.40 0.35
N ILE A 125 7.37 4.12 1.12
CA ILE A 125 7.39 4.47 2.53
C ILE A 125 8.66 5.26 2.82
N ASN A 126 8.44 6.51 3.24
CA ASN A 126 9.51 7.44 3.58
C ASN A 126 9.57 7.67 5.09
N LEU A 127 10.79 7.85 5.60
CA LEU A 127 11.10 8.13 6.99
C LEU A 127 11.58 9.58 7.11
N PRO A 128 10.75 10.50 7.62
CA PRO A 128 11.13 11.90 7.79
C PRO A 128 12.40 12.08 8.62
N ARG A 129 12.60 11.24 9.65
CA ARG A 129 13.81 11.24 10.49
C ARG A 129 15.07 10.75 9.77
N TYR A 130 14.91 9.92 8.74
CA TYR A 130 15.98 9.34 7.95
C TYR A 130 15.71 9.58 6.45
N PRO A 131 15.83 10.83 5.95
CA PRO A 131 15.33 11.22 4.64
C PRO A 131 16.00 10.54 3.44
N ARG A 132 17.03 9.72 3.68
CA ARG A 132 17.70 8.88 2.67
C ARG A 132 17.27 7.42 2.70
N LYS A 133 16.65 6.98 3.81
CA LYS A 133 16.10 5.63 3.95
C LYS A 133 14.66 5.60 3.47
N TRP A 134 14.38 4.68 2.57
CA TRP A 134 13.05 4.45 2.03
C TRP A 134 12.83 2.97 1.81
N MET A 135 11.57 2.56 1.92
CA MET A 135 11.13 1.20 1.65
C MET A 135 10.11 1.22 0.53
N THR A 136 10.24 0.26 -0.38
CA THR A 136 9.20 -0.03 -1.37
C THR A 136 8.68 -1.43 -1.16
N ALA A 137 7.37 -1.60 -1.15
CA ALA A 137 6.73 -2.90 -1.10
C ALA A 137 5.73 -3.03 -2.24
N SER A 138 5.79 -4.12 -2.98
CA SER A 138 4.88 -4.45 -4.08
C SER A 138 4.16 -5.74 -3.75
N PHE A 139 2.84 -5.75 -3.93
CA PHE A 139 1.97 -6.88 -3.63
C PHE A 139 1.11 -7.20 -4.84
N LEU A 140 0.97 -8.49 -5.13
CA LEU A 140 -0.07 -9.04 -5.98
C LEU A 140 -1.09 -9.73 -5.07
N LEU A 141 -2.35 -9.37 -5.22
CA LEU A 141 -3.46 -9.93 -4.48
C LEU A 141 -4.44 -10.60 -5.43
N GLU A 142 -5.09 -11.65 -4.95
CA GLU A 142 -6.21 -12.32 -5.60
C GLU A 142 -7.46 -12.21 -4.72
N LYS A 143 -8.63 -12.08 -5.36
CA LYS A 143 -9.92 -11.96 -4.70
C LYS A 143 -10.44 -13.35 -4.34
N GLU A 144 -10.53 -13.62 -3.04
CA GLU A 144 -11.06 -14.83 -2.46
C GLU A 144 -12.43 -14.54 -1.83
N GLY A 145 -13.49 -14.68 -2.62
CA GLY A 145 -14.84 -14.29 -2.22
C GLY A 145 -14.95 -12.77 -2.02
N GLU A 146 -15.19 -12.33 -0.78
CA GLU A 146 -15.29 -10.92 -0.40
C GLU A 146 -13.96 -10.33 0.11
N LYS A 147 -12.89 -11.12 0.17
CA LYS A 147 -11.60 -10.72 0.72
C LYS A 147 -10.51 -10.70 -0.35
N TRP A 148 -9.44 -9.99 -0.06
CA TRP A 148 -8.24 -9.95 -0.87
C TRP A 148 -7.11 -10.67 -0.13
N ALA A 149 -6.47 -11.62 -0.81
CA ALA A 149 -5.38 -12.41 -0.26
C ALA A 149 -4.08 -12.09 -1.01
N VAL A 150 -2.98 -11.87 -0.27
CA VAL A 150 -1.66 -11.62 -0.86
C VAL A 150 -1.11 -12.93 -1.43
N GLN A 151 -0.88 -12.95 -2.74
CA GLN A 151 -0.29 -14.10 -3.46
C GLN A 151 1.22 -13.94 -3.62
N GLU A 152 1.66 -12.75 -4.01
CA GLU A 152 3.07 -12.42 -4.18
C GLU A 152 3.39 -11.11 -3.49
N LYS A 153 4.63 -11.00 -3.00
CA LYS A 153 5.13 -9.78 -2.39
C LYS A 153 6.63 -9.63 -2.61
N THR A 154 7.04 -8.39 -2.81
CA THR A 154 8.44 -7.97 -2.88
C THR A 154 8.60 -6.77 -1.97
N ILE A 155 9.54 -6.84 -1.04
CA ILE A 155 9.86 -5.74 -0.11
C ILE A 155 11.33 -5.42 -0.28
N GLU A 156 11.62 -4.17 -0.65
CA GLU A 156 12.98 -3.67 -0.86
C GLU A 156 13.26 -2.51 0.08
N PHE A 157 14.39 -2.59 0.76
CA PHE A 157 14.96 -1.49 1.51
C PHE A 157 16.05 -0.81 0.70
N ARG A 158 16.03 0.51 0.72
CA ARG A 158 17.06 1.32 0.07
C ARG A 158 17.74 2.20 1.12
N PRO A 159 19.08 2.05 1.30
CA PRO A 159 19.85 2.81 2.26
C PRO A 159 20.02 4.28 1.88
#